data_AF-A0A8J7S3C2-F1
#
_entry.id   AF-A0A8J7S3C2-F1
#
_cell.length_a   1.000
_cell.length_b   1.000
_cell.length_c   1.000
_cell.angle_alpha   90.00
_cell.angle_beta   90.00
_cell.angle_gamma   90.00
#
_symmetry.space_group_name_H-M   'P 1'
#
loop_
_entity.id
_entity.type
_entity.pdbx_description
1 polymer ?
#
loop_
_entity_poly.entity_id
_entity_poly.type
_entity_poly.pdbx_seq_one_letter_code
_entity_poly.pdbx_strand_id
1 'polypeptide(L)'
;MKIIKKSKILAKLEGIAKNSDQFKFRGQNILTRKLRSKKGYIFSYEALIVIMLFLIIFFIITSNLFNSFLNVQNEVQDTQEVQKVNLLAAKIYNDYEFPSDNYEVDYHNFLTSLTRHYYYDEKIKGSYDPNCDDTYNYEYEYQFTNILVSDVNSLVINNSKHQGVFSRKVYNFNGKKLVPISLSKLTGYKYYFTMNQGQIFYYKNNDEGALGNVTIRADVPTNAIFEINGVLTNRTLSTTDSRSEFEKFLDYNNGNYLEIKLLSVYNNPETNNIYFTVTNDYNLVNYGLKMESKNVTLSIGA
;
A
#
# COMPACT_ATOMS: atom_id res chain seq x y z
N MET A 1 -57.58 -75.69 -3.41
CA MET A 1 -56.69 -74.51 -3.37
C MET A 1 -56.86 -73.70 -4.67
N LYS A 2 -57.02 -72.38 -4.56
CA LYS A 2 -56.96 -71.34 -5.63
C LYS A 2 -57.92 -71.44 -6.85
N ILE A 3 -59.18 -70.94 -6.74
CA ILE A 3 -59.87 -70.29 -7.88
C ILE A 3 -60.70 -69.04 -7.49
N ILE A 4 -61.11 -68.85 -6.23
CA ILE A 4 -62.12 -67.82 -5.89
C ILE A 4 -61.58 -66.36 -5.76
N LYS A 5 -60.26 -66.12 -5.76
CA LYS A 5 -59.71 -64.75 -5.56
C LYS A 5 -59.42 -63.93 -6.82
N LYS A 6 -59.54 -64.48 -8.04
CA LYS A 6 -59.17 -63.75 -9.28
C LYS A 6 -60.32 -62.94 -9.90
N SER A 7 -61.58 -63.31 -9.70
CA SER A 7 -62.74 -62.62 -10.34
C SER A 7 -63.10 -61.28 -9.69
N LYS A 8 -62.98 -61.16 -8.35
CA LYS A 8 -63.26 -59.90 -7.64
C LYS A 8 -62.25 -58.78 -7.93
N ILE A 9 -61.03 -59.14 -8.35
CA ILE A 9 -60.00 -58.15 -8.70
C ILE A 9 -60.21 -57.65 -10.14
N LEU A 10 -60.60 -58.52 -11.08
CA LEU A 10 -60.94 -58.11 -12.45
C LEU A 10 -62.17 -57.20 -12.51
N ALA A 11 -63.24 -57.51 -11.77
CA ALA A 11 -64.43 -56.65 -11.72
C ALA A 11 -64.16 -55.26 -11.11
N LYS A 12 -63.21 -55.18 -10.17
CA LYS A 12 -62.80 -53.91 -9.55
C LYS A 12 -61.91 -53.08 -10.49
N LEU A 13 -61.09 -53.71 -11.32
CA LEU A 13 -60.25 -53.04 -12.33
C LEU A 13 -61.08 -52.54 -13.53
N GLU A 14 -62.09 -53.30 -13.99
CA GLU A 14 -63.01 -52.85 -15.05
C GLU A 14 -63.90 -51.68 -14.61
N GLY A 15 -64.30 -51.64 -13.33
CA GLY A 15 -65.02 -50.50 -12.76
C GLY A 15 -64.17 -49.22 -12.66
N ILE A 16 -62.86 -49.36 -12.42
CA ILE A 16 -61.92 -48.23 -12.37
C ILE A 16 -61.60 -47.72 -13.79
N ALA A 17 -61.43 -48.61 -14.77
CA ALA A 17 -61.21 -48.24 -16.17
C ALA A 17 -62.42 -47.51 -16.79
N LYS A 18 -63.66 -47.97 -16.50
CA LYS A 18 -64.88 -47.27 -16.95
C LYS A 18 -65.07 -45.89 -16.32
N ASN A 19 -64.62 -45.70 -15.07
CA ASN A 19 -64.66 -44.39 -14.41
C ASN A 19 -63.55 -43.44 -14.88
N SER A 20 -62.36 -43.95 -15.25
CA SER A 20 -61.30 -43.09 -15.83
C SER A 20 -61.65 -42.59 -17.23
N ASP A 21 -62.36 -43.39 -18.03
CA ASP A 21 -62.82 -42.96 -19.35
C ASP A 21 -63.98 -41.97 -19.26
N GLN A 22 -64.89 -42.11 -18.29
CA GLN A 22 -65.93 -41.10 -18.03
C GLN A 22 -65.36 -39.77 -17.51
N PHE A 23 -64.28 -39.78 -16.72
CA PHE A 23 -63.62 -38.56 -16.26
C PHE A 23 -62.76 -37.89 -17.35
N LYS A 24 -62.07 -38.66 -18.20
CA LYS A 24 -61.37 -38.11 -19.37
C LYS A 24 -62.34 -37.55 -20.40
N PHE A 25 -63.48 -38.22 -20.65
CA PHE A 25 -64.52 -37.69 -21.55
C PHE A 25 -65.22 -36.46 -20.98
N ARG A 26 -65.48 -36.35 -19.68
CA ARG A 26 -66.09 -35.12 -19.10
C ARG A 26 -65.12 -33.94 -19.08
N GLY A 27 -63.84 -34.14 -18.76
CA GLY A 27 -62.83 -33.08 -18.75
C GLY A 27 -62.51 -32.54 -20.14
N GLN A 28 -62.34 -33.42 -21.14
CA GLN A 28 -62.12 -33.00 -22.52
C GLN A 28 -63.38 -32.37 -23.15
N ASN A 29 -64.58 -32.87 -22.81
CA ASN A 29 -65.82 -32.27 -23.32
C ASN A 29 -66.12 -30.89 -22.74
N ILE A 30 -65.65 -30.53 -21.54
CA ILE A 30 -65.86 -29.16 -21.03
C ILE A 30 -64.98 -28.16 -21.77
N LEU A 31 -63.72 -28.53 -22.09
CA LEU A 31 -62.82 -27.70 -22.89
C LEU A 31 -63.32 -27.55 -24.33
N THR A 32 -63.72 -28.65 -24.99
CA THR A 32 -64.23 -28.59 -26.37
C THR A 32 -65.62 -27.96 -26.48
N ARG A 33 -66.49 -28.11 -25.47
CA ARG A 33 -67.82 -27.47 -25.45
C ARG A 33 -67.75 -25.98 -25.10
N LYS A 34 -66.73 -25.55 -24.34
CA LYS A 34 -66.42 -24.12 -24.16
C LYS A 34 -65.79 -23.50 -25.42
N LEU A 35 -65.00 -24.26 -26.18
CA LEU A 35 -64.43 -23.81 -27.47
C LEU A 35 -65.47 -23.75 -28.61
N ARG A 36 -66.54 -24.57 -28.56
CA ARG A 36 -67.59 -24.62 -29.59
C ARG A 36 -68.79 -23.70 -29.31
N SER A 37 -68.76 -22.95 -28.21
CA SER A 37 -69.74 -21.93 -27.87
C SER A 37 -69.59 -20.74 -28.83
N LYS A 38 -70.66 -20.39 -29.56
CA LYS A 38 -70.76 -19.15 -30.37
C LYS A 38 -70.76 -17.85 -29.53
N LYS A 39 -70.37 -17.91 -28.26
CA LYS A 39 -69.83 -16.75 -27.53
C LYS A 39 -68.33 -16.87 -27.62
N GLY A 40 -67.77 -16.39 -28.73
CA GLY A 40 -66.34 -16.41 -28.98
C GLY A 40 -65.60 -15.74 -27.82
N TYR A 41 -64.51 -16.34 -27.37
CA TYR A 41 -63.46 -15.55 -26.75
C TYR A 41 -62.91 -14.66 -27.86
N ILE A 42 -63.55 -13.52 -28.06
CA ILE A 42 -62.93 -12.39 -28.71
C ILE A 42 -61.92 -11.94 -27.65
N PHE A 43 -60.70 -12.49 -27.69
CA PHE A 43 -59.57 -11.70 -27.24
C PHE A 43 -59.63 -10.46 -28.13
N SER A 44 -60.21 -9.40 -27.60
CA SER A 44 -60.30 -8.16 -28.34
C SER A 44 -58.86 -7.74 -28.64
N TYR A 45 -58.64 -7.15 -29.81
CA TYR A 45 -57.31 -6.68 -30.18
C TYR A 45 -56.73 -5.79 -29.07
N GLU A 46 -57.60 -5.06 -28.34
CA GLU A 46 -57.20 -4.30 -27.15
C GLU A 46 -56.65 -5.18 -26.02
N ALA A 47 -57.24 -6.34 -25.71
CA ALA A 47 -56.75 -7.23 -24.65
C ALA A 47 -55.35 -7.78 -24.96
N LEU A 48 -55.05 -8.07 -26.23
CA LEU A 48 -53.73 -8.52 -26.66
C LEU A 48 -52.69 -7.38 -26.61
N ILE A 49 -53.09 -6.16 -27.01
CA ILE A 49 -52.28 -4.95 -26.86
C ILE A 49 -51.95 -4.72 -25.38
N VAL A 50 -52.94 -4.78 -24.48
CA VAL A 50 -52.73 -4.57 -23.03
C VAL A 50 -51.75 -5.58 -22.44
N ILE A 51 -51.82 -6.85 -22.83
CA ILE A 51 -50.88 -7.89 -22.39
C ILE A 51 -49.47 -7.63 -22.93
N MET A 52 -49.33 -7.28 -24.22
CA MET A 52 -48.03 -6.92 -24.81
C MET A 52 -47.42 -5.70 -24.13
N LEU A 53 -48.23 -4.67 -23.87
CA LEU A 53 -47.81 -3.44 -23.21
C LEU A 53 -47.40 -3.70 -21.76
N PHE A 54 -48.13 -4.57 -21.06
CA PHE A 54 -47.75 -5.04 -19.73
C PHE A 54 -46.44 -5.82 -19.73
N LEU A 55 -46.21 -6.72 -20.70
CA LEU A 55 -44.95 -7.45 -20.85
C LEU A 55 -43.78 -6.52 -21.16
N ILE A 56 -43.97 -5.52 -22.02
CA ILE A 56 -42.95 -4.51 -22.34
C ILE A 56 -42.61 -3.68 -21.10
N ILE A 57 -43.62 -3.16 -20.39
CA ILE A 57 -43.41 -2.40 -19.15
C ILE A 57 -42.72 -3.26 -18.11
N PHE A 58 -43.19 -4.50 -17.92
CA PHE A 58 -42.59 -5.44 -16.97
C PHE A 58 -41.14 -5.75 -17.31
N PHE A 59 -40.82 -5.97 -18.59
CA PHE A 59 -39.47 -6.21 -19.09
C PHE A 59 -38.55 -5.00 -18.87
N ILE A 60 -39.04 -3.77 -19.14
CA ILE A 60 -38.28 -2.53 -18.91
C ILE A 60 -37.99 -2.36 -17.41
N ILE A 61 -39.00 -2.56 -16.55
CA ILE A 61 -38.86 -2.43 -15.09
C ILE A 61 -37.86 -3.47 -14.56
N THR A 62 -38.01 -4.75 -14.93
CA THR A 62 -37.11 -5.82 -14.47
C THR A 62 -35.69 -5.65 -14.99
N SER A 63 -35.50 -5.26 -16.25
CA SER A 63 -34.17 -5.00 -16.82
C SER A 63 -33.48 -3.82 -16.12
N ASN A 64 -34.21 -2.75 -15.83
CA ASN A 64 -33.65 -1.59 -15.12
C ASN A 64 -33.27 -1.95 -13.68
N LEU A 65 -34.12 -2.68 -12.95
CA LEU A 65 -33.79 -3.12 -11.59
C LEU A 65 -32.57 -4.05 -11.56
N PHE A 66 -32.45 -4.96 -12.54
CA PHE A 66 -31.31 -5.85 -12.66
C PHE A 66 -30.02 -5.10 -12.96
N ASN A 67 -30.05 -4.13 -13.88
CA ASN A 67 -28.91 -3.27 -14.19
C ASN A 67 -28.49 -2.43 -12.98
N SER A 68 -29.43 -1.83 -12.25
CA SER A 68 -29.13 -1.09 -11.02
C SER A 68 -28.53 -1.98 -9.94
N PHE A 69 -29.03 -3.21 -9.78
CA PHE A 69 -28.46 -4.16 -8.83
C PHE A 69 -27.03 -4.58 -9.19
N LEU A 70 -26.77 -4.86 -10.48
CA LEU A 70 -25.43 -5.15 -10.97
C LEU A 70 -24.46 -3.98 -10.76
N ASN A 71 -24.91 -2.75 -11.04
CA ASN A 71 -24.10 -1.56 -10.82
C ASN A 71 -23.72 -1.40 -9.34
N VAL A 72 -24.68 -1.56 -8.42
CA VAL A 72 -24.41 -1.50 -6.98
C VAL A 72 -23.46 -2.61 -6.54
N GLN A 73 -23.62 -3.84 -7.04
CA GLN A 73 -22.68 -4.93 -6.74
C GLN A 73 -21.27 -4.64 -7.25
N ASN A 74 -21.15 -4.11 -8.48
CA ASN A 74 -19.86 -3.72 -9.05
C ASN A 74 -19.20 -2.59 -8.25
N GLU A 75 -19.95 -1.56 -7.86
CA GLU A 75 -19.46 -0.47 -7.00
C GLU A 75 -18.99 -0.97 -5.63
N VAL A 76 -19.72 -1.90 -5.01
CA VAL A 76 -19.31 -2.53 -3.74
C VAL A 76 -18.05 -3.37 -3.91
N GLN A 77 -17.93 -4.10 -5.01
CA GLN A 77 -16.73 -4.91 -5.30
C GLN A 77 -15.50 -4.03 -5.56
N ASP A 78 -15.64 -2.97 -6.35
CA ASP A 78 -14.56 -2.02 -6.65
C ASP A 78 -14.12 -1.27 -5.37
N THR A 79 -15.05 -0.88 -4.50
CA THR A 79 -14.70 -0.22 -3.23
C THR A 79 -13.99 -1.16 -2.25
N GLN A 80 -14.38 -2.43 -2.19
CA GLN A 80 -13.68 -3.44 -1.39
C GLN A 80 -12.26 -3.70 -1.92
N GLU A 81 -12.08 -3.74 -3.24
CA GLU A 81 -10.77 -3.89 -3.87
C GLU A 81 -9.84 -2.73 -3.49
N VAL A 82 -10.30 -1.49 -3.63
CA VAL A 82 -9.55 -0.28 -3.24
C VAL A 82 -9.18 -0.31 -1.75
N GLN A 83 -10.11 -0.69 -0.88
CA GLN A 83 -9.83 -0.79 0.56
C GLN A 83 -8.76 -1.84 0.87
N LYS A 84 -8.81 -3.01 0.22
CA LYS A 84 -7.79 -4.05 0.39
C LYS A 84 -6.41 -3.57 -0.04
N VAL A 85 -6.32 -2.90 -1.18
CA VAL A 85 -5.05 -2.39 -1.70
C VAL A 85 -4.51 -1.27 -0.80
N ASN A 86 -5.36 -0.38 -0.28
CA ASN A 86 -4.96 0.65 0.69
C ASN A 86 -4.41 0.03 1.99
N LEU A 87 -5.06 -1.00 2.52
CA LEU A 87 -4.61 -1.71 3.72
C LEU A 87 -3.27 -2.42 3.48
N LEU A 88 -3.12 -3.04 2.31
CA LEU A 88 -1.88 -3.68 1.91
C LEU A 88 -0.73 -2.67 1.81
N ALA A 89 -0.96 -1.51 1.17
CA ALA A 89 0.02 -0.44 1.09
C ALA A 89 0.45 0.06 2.46
N ALA A 90 -0.50 0.29 3.37
CA ALA A 90 -0.21 0.69 4.74
C ALA A 90 0.63 -0.36 5.48
N LYS A 91 0.29 -1.65 5.31
CA LYS A 91 1.07 -2.75 5.88
C LYS A 91 2.50 -2.76 5.34
N ILE A 92 2.68 -2.68 4.01
CA ILE A 92 4.01 -2.65 3.37
C ILE A 92 4.84 -1.48 3.91
N TYR A 93 4.28 -0.27 3.98
CA TYR A 93 5.02 0.87 4.52
C TYR A 93 5.46 0.69 5.97
N ASN A 94 4.66 0.01 6.79
CA ASN A 94 5.01 -0.27 8.18
C ASN A 94 6.06 -1.40 8.28
N ASP A 95 5.90 -2.45 7.48
CA ASP A 95 6.84 -3.57 7.44
C ASP A 95 8.25 -3.09 7.00
N TYR A 96 8.29 -2.11 6.08
CA TYR A 96 9.51 -1.54 5.49
C TYR A 96 10.03 -0.29 6.25
N GLU A 97 9.61 -0.07 7.49
CA GLU A 97 10.23 0.98 8.32
C GLU A 97 11.71 0.65 8.60
N PHE A 98 12.55 1.68 8.58
CA PHE A 98 13.99 1.57 8.82
C PHE A 98 14.30 1.43 10.32
N PRO A 99 15.30 0.65 10.73
CA PRO A 99 16.18 -0.20 9.92
C PRO A 99 15.61 -1.60 9.66
N SER A 100 16.00 -2.20 8.54
CA SER A 100 15.85 -3.63 8.26
C SER A 100 16.96 -4.48 8.92
N ASP A 101 16.81 -5.80 8.86
CA ASP A 101 17.76 -6.75 9.45
C ASP A 101 18.98 -7.03 8.56
N ASN A 102 19.07 -6.38 7.39
CA ASN A 102 20.09 -6.64 6.37
C ASN A 102 21.43 -5.91 6.61
N TYR A 103 21.52 -5.12 7.68
CA TYR A 103 22.74 -4.40 8.01
C TYR A 103 23.75 -5.27 8.76
N GLU A 104 25.04 -4.98 8.60
CA GLU A 104 26.10 -5.65 9.37
C GLU A 104 25.82 -5.57 10.88
N VAL A 105 26.08 -6.65 11.63
CA VAL A 105 25.72 -6.78 13.05
C VAL A 105 26.12 -5.56 13.89
N ASP A 106 27.36 -5.07 13.76
CA ASP A 106 27.82 -3.90 14.51
C ASP A 106 27.03 -2.64 14.18
N TYR A 107 26.71 -2.44 12.89
CA TYR A 107 25.97 -1.27 12.41
C TYR A 107 24.49 -1.40 12.78
N HIS A 108 23.91 -2.58 12.64
CA HIS A 108 22.57 -2.88 13.10
C HIS A 108 22.44 -2.60 14.60
N ASN A 109 23.39 -3.01 15.45
CA ASN A 109 23.38 -2.68 16.88
C ASN A 109 23.39 -1.17 17.14
N PHE A 110 24.16 -0.40 16.38
CA PHE A 110 24.11 1.06 16.42
C PHE A 110 22.72 1.59 16.06
N LEU A 111 22.14 1.12 14.97
CA LEU A 111 20.81 1.54 14.51
C LEU A 111 19.71 1.17 15.51
N THR A 112 19.68 -0.06 16.02
CA THR A 112 18.72 -0.53 17.03
C THR A 112 18.82 0.29 18.32
N SER A 113 20.04 0.63 18.73
CA SER A 113 20.25 1.43 19.94
C SER A 113 19.78 2.87 19.73
N LEU A 114 20.02 3.43 18.54
CA LEU A 114 19.53 4.75 18.14
C LEU A 114 18.00 4.79 18.06
N THR A 115 17.36 3.78 17.45
CA THR A 115 15.90 3.72 17.33
C THR A 115 15.23 3.63 18.69
N ARG A 116 15.76 2.79 19.57
CA ARG A 116 15.28 2.70 20.96
C ARG A 116 15.45 4.00 21.73
N HIS A 117 16.55 4.73 21.52
CA HIS A 117 16.82 5.99 22.21
C HIS A 117 15.84 7.12 21.81
N TYR A 118 15.64 7.35 20.51
CA TYR A 118 14.82 8.49 20.03
C TYR A 118 13.35 8.14 19.79
N TYR A 119 13.03 6.89 19.46
CA TYR A 119 11.70 6.49 18.99
C TYR A 119 10.98 5.51 19.91
N TYR A 120 11.68 4.97 20.93
CA TYR A 120 11.15 3.93 21.84
C TYR A 120 10.59 2.71 21.10
N ASP A 121 11.18 2.39 19.96
CA ASP A 121 10.77 1.30 19.07
C ASP A 121 12.00 0.68 18.41
N GLU A 122 11.83 -0.46 17.74
CA GLU A 122 12.91 -1.11 17.00
C GLU A 122 13.15 -0.42 15.65
N LYS A 123 12.12 0.24 15.11
CA LYS A 123 12.13 0.96 13.84
C LYS A 123 11.76 2.44 13.99
N ILE A 124 12.24 3.27 13.09
CA ILE A 124 11.94 4.69 12.97
C ILE A 124 10.57 4.84 12.31
N LYS A 125 9.57 5.27 13.08
CA LYS A 125 8.21 5.43 12.57
C LYS A 125 8.13 6.45 11.45
N GLY A 126 7.40 6.12 10.39
CA GLY A 126 7.24 6.99 9.23
C GLY A 126 8.51 7.13 8.37
N SER A 127 9.50 6.27 8.59
CA SER A 127 10.63 6.11 7.69
C SER A 127 10.35 5.07 6.59
N TYR A 128 11.31 4.89 5.70
CA TYR A 128 11.31 3.82 4.71
C TYR A 128 12.75 3.32 4.49
N ASP A 129 12.95 2.02 4.57
CA ASP A 129 14.23 1.39 4.29
C ASP A 129 14.33 0.92 2.83
N PRO A 130 15.22 1.51 2.01
CA PRO A 130 15.43 1.07 0.64
C PRO A 130 16.14 -0.28 0.53
N ASN A 131 16.82 -0.76 1.58
CA ASN A 131 17.58 -2.01 1.58
C ASN A 131 16.80 -3.17 2.24
N CYS A 132 15.50 -2.99 2.50
CA CYS A 132 14.65 -4.06 2.98
C CYS A 132 14.48 -5.10 1.86
N ASP A 133 15.26 -6.17 1.95
CA ASP A 133 15.08 -7.39 1.16
C ASP A 133 14.08 -8.25 1.91
N ASP A 134 12.84 -8.27 1.45
CA ASP A 134 11.86 -9.21 1.94
C ASP A 134 11.10 -9.83 0.76
N THR A 135 11.06 -11.16 0.73
CA THR A 135 10.45 -11.91 -0.38
C THR A 135 9.00 -12.21 -0.02
N TYR A 136 8.10 -11.26 -0.25
CA TYR A 136 6.68 -11.51 -0.07
C TYR A 136 6.15 -12.42 -1.19
N ASN A 137 5.72 -13.64 -0.84
CA ASN A 137 4.99 -14.54 -1.73
C ASN A 137 3.52 -14.10 -1.88
N TYR A 138 3.32 -12.92 -2.46
CA TYR A 138 2.08 -12.56 -3.13
C TYR A 138 2.48 -12.10 -4.52
N GLU A 139 1.75 -12.52 -5.57
CA GLU A 139 2.02 -12.03 -6.93
C GLU A 139 1.79 -10.51 -6.97
N TYR A 140 2.83 -9.71 -6.70
CA TYR A 140 2.87 -8.27 -6.90
C TYR A 140 4.14 -7.95 -7.69
N GLU A 141 3.99 -7.20 -8.77
CA GLU A 141 5.14 -6.74 -9.55
C GLU A 141 5.67 -5.47 -8.87
N TYR A 142 6.75 -5.60 -8.10
CA TYR A 142 7.49 -4.46 -7.60
C TYR A 142 8.19 -3.78 -8.79
N GLN A 143 7.70 -2.62 -9.21
CA GLN A 143 8.50 -1.70 -10.03
C GLN A 143 9.08 -0.64 -9.11
N PHE A 144 10.36 -0.79 -8.76
CA PHE A 144 11.17 0.37 -8.38
C PHE A 144 11.25 1.26 -9.62
N THR A 145 10.43 2.31 -9.68
CA THR A 145 10.75 3.44 -10.55
C THR A 145 11.99 4.09 -9.96
N ASN A 146 13.16 3.63 -10.42
CA ASN A 146 14.39 4.39 -10.32
C ASN A 146 14.08 5.80 -10.81
N ILE A 147 14.14 6.76 -9.90
CA ILE A 147 14.12 8.18 -10.24
C ILE A 147 15.38 8.40 -11.07
N LEU A 148 15.22 8.39 -12.39
CA LEU A 148 16.22 8.87 -13.34
C LEU A 148 16.41 10.36 -13.06
N VAL A 149 17.53 10.68 -12.40
CA VAL A 149 18.16 11.98 -12.56
C VAL A 149 18.89 11.94 -13.90
N SER A 150 18.50 12.85 -14.79
CA SER A 150 19.18 13.21 -16.04
C SER A 150 19.09 12.24 -17.22
N ASP A 151 18.80 12.84 -18.38
CA ASP A 151 18.83 12.27 -19.72
C ASP A 151 20.12 11.48 -20.04
N VAL A 152 19.96 10.56 -21.01
CA VAL A 152 20.97 9.83 -21.81
C VAL A 152 21.23 8.35 -21.44
N ASN A 153 20.53 7.50 -22.18
CA ASN A 153 20.87 6.14 -22.66
C ASN A 153 21.05 4.94 -21.70
N SER A 154 20.34 3.88 -22.13
CA SER A 154 20.57 2.42 -21.98
C SER A 154 20.02 1.77 -20.70
N LEU A 155 19.32 0.63 -20.74
CA LEU A 155 19.29 -0.48 -21.71
C LEU A 155 17.89 -1.18 -21.65
N VAL A 156 17.24 -1.40 -22.79
CA VAL A 156 15.95 -2.14 -22.88
C VAL A 156 16.24 -3.62 -23.08
N ILE A 157 15.81 -4.48 -22.14
CA ILE A 157 15.80 -5.94 -22.33
C ILE A 157 14.38 -6.34 -22.74
N ASN A 158 14.19 -6.59 -24.03
CA ASN A 158 12.98 -7.22 -24.56
C ASN A 158 13.11 -8.75 -24.46
N ASN A 159 12.15 -9.41 -23.83
CA ASN A 159 11.86 -10.82 -24.09
C ASN A 159 10.33 -11.03 -24.19
N SER A 160 9.94 -11.80 -25.20
CA SER A 160 8.65 -11.73 -25.89
C SER A 160 7.53 -12.64 -25.39
N LYS A 161 6.30 -12.09 -25.52
CA LYS A 161 4.96 -12.66 -25.80
C LYS A 161 4.34 -13.67 -24.82
N HIS A 162 3.21 -13.26 -24.23
CA HIS A 162 1.91 -13.96 -24.25
C HIS A 162 0.80 -12.94 -24.59
N GLN A 163 -0.17 -13.34 -25.43
CA GLN A 163 -1.30 -12.52 -25.88
C GLN A 163 -2.49 -12.67 -24.91
N GLY A 164 -2.80 -11.57 -24.23
CA GLY A 164 -4.02 -11.34 -23.45
C GLY A 164 -3.85 -10.02 -22.69
N VAL A 165 -4.62 -8.98 -23.03
CA VAL A 165 -4.61 -7.72 -22.27
C VAL A 165 -5.62 -7.86 -21.14
N PHE A 166 -5.19 -8.42 -20.01
CA PHE A 166 -5.81 -8.07 -18.74
C PHE A 166 -5.15 -6.76 -18.31
N SER A 167 -5.90 -5.66 -18.23
CA SER A 167 -5.38 -4.45 -17.59
C SER A 167 -5.30 -4.76 -16.09
N ARG A 168 -4.14 -5.22 -15.62
CA ARG A 168 -3.85 -5.25 -14.19
C ARG A 168 -4.08 -3.83 -13.65
N LYS A 169 -4.96 -3.66 -12.67
CA LYS A 169 -5.19 -2.33 -12.10
C LYS A 169 -3.97 -2.00 -11.23
N VAL A 170 -3.18 -1.00 -11.62
CA VAL A 170 -2.03 -0.55 -10.83
C VAL A 170 -2.48 0.62 -9.95
N TYR A 171 -2.29 0.47 -8.64
CA TYR A 171 -2.57 1.49 -7.64
C TYR A 171 -1.27 2.08 -7.12
N ASN A 172 -1.14 3.41 -7.21
CA ASN A 172 0.05 4.12 -6.78
C ASN A 172 -0.22 4.85 -5.45
N PHE A 173 0.65 4.63 -4.48
CA PHE A 173 0.60 5.22 -3.14
C PHE A 173 1.81 6.10 -2.92
N ASN A 174 1.57 7.41 -2.85
CA ASN A 174 2.63 8.39 -2.59
C ASN A 174 2.63 8.78 -1.11
N GLY A 175 3.79 8.72 -0.47
CA GLY A 175 3.98 9.15 0.91
C GLY A 175 5.30 9.88 1.09
N LYS A 176 5.27 11.01 1.81
CA LYS A 176 6.50 11.68 2.25
C LYS A 176 7.04 10.92 3.47
N LYS A 177 8.21 10.31 3.33
CA LYS A 177 8.85 9.42 4.33
C LYS A 177 10.27 9.89 4.62
N LEU A 178 10.78 9.57 5.81
CA LEU A 178 12.20 9.73 6.12
C LEU A 178 12.99 8.56 5.54
N VAL A 179 13.98 8.83 4.70
CA VAL A 179 14.76 7.79 4.00
C VAL A 179 16.24 7.97 4.34
N PRO A 180 16.98 6.89 4.66
CA PRO A 180 18.43 6.96 4.80
C PRO A 180 19.05 7.30 3.44
N ILE A 181 19.84 8.37 3.39
CA ILE A 181 20.53 8.82 2.17
C ILE A 181 22.04 8.56 2.24
N SER A 182 22.57 8.30 3.43
CA SER A 182 23.97 7.92 3.62
C SER A 182 24.10 7.15 4.93
N LEU A 183 24.76 6.00 4.86
CA LEU A 183 25.16 5.16 5.98
C LEU A 183 26.67 5.03 5.92
N SER A 184 27.35 5.15 7.06
CA SER A 184 28.81 5.05 7.07
C SER A 184 29.34 4.51 8.40
N LYS A 185 30.33 3.64 8.27
CA LYS A 185 31.13 3.06 9.34
C LYS A 185 32.60 3.26 8.98
N LEU A 186 33.32 4.08 9.74
CA LEU A 186 34.69 4.49 9.42
C LEU A 186 35.56 4.46 10.67
N THR A 187 36.73 3.83 10.58
CA THR A 187 37.73 3.86 11.66
C THR A 187 38.68 5.03 11.46
N GLY A 188 38.77 5.92 12.43
CA GLY A 188 39.65 7.08 12.38
C GLY A 188 39.40 8.10 13.48
N TYR A 189 40.34 9.02 13.64
CA TYR A 189 40.24 10.13 14.60
C TYR A 189 39.46 11.33 14.04
N LYS A 190 39.22 11.38 12.71
CA LYS A 190 38.39 12.40 12.07
C LYS A 190 37.26 11.75 11.29
N TYR A 191 36.09 12.35 11.38
CA TYR A 191 34.90 11.94 10.65
C TYR A 191 34.27 13.16 9.99
N TYR A 192 34.03 13.07 8.68
CA TYR A 192 33.55 14.17 7.85
C TYR A 192 32.16 13.89 7.32
N PHE A 193 31.27 14.88 7.38
CA PHE A 193 29.97 14.78 6.75
C PHE A 193 29.47 16.16 6.32
N THR A 194 28.50 16.15 5.41
CA THR A 194 27.83 17.34 4.94
C THR A 194 26.33 17.22 5.13
N MET A 195 25.69 18.36 5.38
CA MET A 195 24.25 18.47 5.52
C MET A 195 23.69 19.61 4.68
N ASN A 196 22.51 19.34 4.13
CA ASN A 196 21.66 20.32 3.46
C ASN A 196 20.42 20.58 4.31
N GLN A 197 19.71 21.67 4.00
CA GLN A 197 18.49 22.02 4.71
C GLN A 197 17.48 20.87 4.68
N GLY A 198 16.87 20.58 5.84
CA GLY A 198 15.90 19.52 6.02
C GLY A 198 16.49 18.13 6.27
N GLN A 199 17.82 17.99 6.30
CA GLN A 199 18.48 16.72 6.61
C GLN A 199 18.67 16.54 8.11
N ILE A 200 18.65 15.27 8.52
CA ILE A 200 18.93 14.83 9.88
C ILE A 200 20.19 13.96 9.84
N PHE A 201 21.11 14.19 10.75
CA PHE A 201 22.31 13.39 10.90
C PHE A 201 22.41 12.88 12.33
N TYR A 202 22.61 11.57 12.46
CA TYR A 202 22.88 10.91 13.72
C TYR A 202 24.30 10.38 13.70
N TYR A 203 25.03 10.66 14.78
CA TYR A 203 26.41 10.26 14.95
C TYR A 203 26.62 9.59 16.29
N LYS A 204 27.46 8.56 16.28
CA LYS A 204 28.00 7.90 17.47
C LYS A 204 29.37 7.32 17.15
N ASN A 205 30.23 7.21 18.15
CA ASN A 205 31.44 6.39 18.05
C ASN A 205 31.38 5.23 19.06
N ASN A 206 32.34 4.31 18.99
CA ASN A 206 32.40 3.14 19.87
C ASN A 206 32.96 3.44 21.28
N ASP A 207 33.25 4.69 21.64
CA ASP A 207 33.66 5.10 22.98
C ASP A 207 32.58 5.97 23.65
N GLU A 208 31.93 5.41 24.66
CA GLU A 208 30.89 6.08 25.44
C GLU A 208 31.43 7.20 26.35
N GLY A 209 32.75 7.42 26.41
CA GLY A 209 33.35 8.52 27.18
C GLY A 209 33.84 9.70 26.35
N ALA A 210 33.96 9.56 25.02
CA ALA A 210 34.69 10.53 24.21
C ALA A 210 33.94 10.85 22.91
N LEU A 211 33.14 11.91 22.91
CA LEU A 211 32.74 12.53 21.64
C LEU A 211 33.76 13.60 21.26
N GLY A 212 34.31 13.47 20.05
CA GLY A 212 35.24 14.44 19.52
C GLY A 212 34.65 15.84 19.36
N ASN A 213 35.53 16.84 19.34
CA ASN A 213 35.14 18.22 19.06
C ASN A 213 34.52 18.31 17.66
N VAL A 214 33.38 18.98 17.55
CA VAL A 214 32.71 19.20 16.28
C VAL A 214 33.05 20.59 15.75
N THR A 215 33.61 20.66 14.56
CA THR A 215 33.81 21.90 13.82
C THR A 215 32.85 21.99 12.65
N ILE A 216 32.41 23.21 12.35
CA ILE A 216 31.44 23.52 11.32
C ILE A 216 31.90 24.68 10.46
N ARG A 217 31.60 24.60 9.16
CA ARG A 217 31.76 25.67 8.17
C ARG A 217 30.69 25.57 7.09
N ALA A 218 30.46 26.64 6.35
CA ALA A 218 29.57 26.66 5.20
C ALA A 218 30.35 26.96 3.91
N ASP A 219 29.79 26.62 2.74
CA ASP A 219 30.36 27.04 1.46
C ASP A 219 30.35 28.57 1.29
N VAL A 220 29.28 29.21 1.78
CA VAL A 220 29.10 30.66 1.75
C VAL A 220 28.71 31.13 3.15
N PRO A 221 29.27 32.28 3.63
CA PRO A 221 28.89 32.81 4.93
C PRO A 221 27.38 32.94 5.07
N THR A 222 26.83 32.38 6.15
CA THR A 222 25.38 32.23 6.31
C THR A 222 24.98 32.12 7.77
N ASN A 223 23.69 32.30 8.04
CA ASN A 223 23.10 31.95 9.33
C ASN A 223 22.34 30.64 9.15
N ALA A 224 22.63 29.68 10.04
CA ALA A 224 22.00 28.37 10.03
C ALA A 224 21.32 28.11 11.37
N ILE A 225 20.11 27.56 11.31
CA ILE A 225 19.36 27.11 12.48
C ILE A 225 19.44 25.59 12.54
N PHE A 226 19.93 25.11 13.68
CA PHE A 226 20.06 23.70 13.99
C PHE A 226 19.13 23.32 15.14
N GLU A 227 18.72 22.07 15.18
CA GLU A 227 18.23 21.40 16.38
C GLU A 227 19.25 20.31 16.74
N ILE A 228 19.87 20.43 17.91
CA ILE A 228 20.89 19.50 18.39
C ILE A 228 20.32 18.74 19.59
N ASN A 229 20.08 17.44 19.46
CA ASN A 229 19.42 16.64 20.51
C ASN A 229 18.16 17.32 21.09
N GLY A 230 17.30 17.88 20.22
CA GLY A 230 16.09 18.60 20.61
C GLY A 230 16.29 20.07 21.02
N VAL A 231 17.52 20.59 21.09
CA VAL A 231 17.81 21.98 21.47
C VAL A 231 18.06 22.85 20.24
N LEU A 232 17.23 23.88 20.06
CA LEU A 232 17.38 24.85 18.98
C LEU A 232 18.60 25.75 19.19
N THR A 233 19.47 25.83 18.18
CA THR A 233 20.68 26.64 18.17
C THR A 233 20.80 27.41 16.87
N ASN A 234 21.10 28.71 16.94
CA ASN A 234 21.41 29.54 15.78
C ASN A 234 22.92 29.78 15.73
N ARG A 235 23.53 29.65 14.55
CA ARG A 235 24.96 29.92 14.33
C ARG A 235 25.17 30.73 13.06
N THR A 236 26.00 31.75 13.17
CA THR A 236 26.62 32.40 12.01
C THR A 236 27.83 31.58 11.60
N LEU A 237 27.84 31.11 10.37
CA LEU A 237 28.88 30.27 9.79
C LEU A 237 29.69 31.07 8.78
N SER A 238 30.99 30.85 8.77
CA SER A 238 31.92 31.34 7.76
C SER A 238 32.39 30.20 6.86
N THR A 239 33.28 30.51 5.93
CA THR A 239 33.94 29.52 5.06
C THR A 239 35.09 28.77 5.72
N THR A 240 35.43 29.14 6.97
CA THR A 240 36.49 28.54 7.77
C THR A 240 35.89 27.72 8.90
N ASP A 241 36.56 26.64 9.28
CA ASP A 241 36.12 25.81 10.41
C ASP A 241 36.03 26.63 11.70
N SER A 242 34.91 26.50 12.39
CA SER A 242 34.65 27.08 13.70
C SER A 242 34.11 26.02 14.64
N ARG A 243 34.42 26.12 15.95
CA ARG A 243 33.92 25.17 16.94
C ARG A 243 32.41 25.34 17.10
N SER A 244 31.66 24.24 17.00
CA SER A 244 30.19 24.27 17.10
C SER A 244 29.67 24.27 18.54
N GLU A 245 30.45 23.71 19.46
CA GLU A 245 30.06 23.40 20.84
C GLU A 245 28.85 22.46 20.95
N PHE A 246 28.55 21.68 19.91
CA PHE A 246 27.41 20.77 19.90
C PHE A 246 27.57 19.62 20.90
N GLU A 247 28.81 19.30 21.26
CA GLU A 247 29.17 18.32 22.29
C GLU A 247 28.55 18.61 23.67
N LYS A 248 28.15 19.87 23.95
CA LYS A 248 27.52 20.24 25.23
C LYS A 248 26.06 19.78 25.36
N PHE A 249 25.44 19.38 24.26
CA PHE A 249 24.04 18.92 24.22
C PHE A 249 23.93 17.39 24.27
N LEU A 250 25.03 16.69 24.53
CA LEU A 250 25.04 15.24 24.65
C LEU A 250 24.46 14.80 25.99
N ASP A 251 23.68 13.72 25.94
CA ASP A 251 23.27 12.99 27.11
C ASP A 251 24.23 11.81 27.34
N TYR A 252 25.23 12.04 28.20
CA TYR A 252 26.24 11.04 28.53
C TYR A 252 25.69 9.82 29.25
N ASN A 253 24.52 9.94 29.89
CA ASN A 253 23.92 8.83 30.62
C ASN A 253 23.13 7.88 29.70
N ASN A 254 22.97 8.25 28.43
CA ASN A 254 21.94 7.67 27.58
C ASN A 254 22.47 7.33 26.17
N GLY A 255 23.79 7.10 26.06
CA GLY A 255 24.41 6.41 24.92
C GLY A 255 25.19 7.28 23.92
N ASN A 256 25.44 8.56 24.24
CA ASN A 256 26.26 9.52 23.46
C ASN A 256 25.86 9.66 21.99
N TYR A 257 24.56 9.77 21.73
CA TYR A 257 24.09 10.08 20.38
C TYR A 257 24.12 11.59 20.15
N LEU A 258 24.70 11.98 19.01
CA LEU A 258 24.59 13.32 18.49
C LEU A 258 23.59 13.33 17.34
N GLU A 259 22.38 13.82 17.60
CA GLU A 259 21.42 14.19 16.58
C GLU A 259 21.63 15.64 16.19
N ILE A 260 21.75 15.89 14.88
CA ILE A 260 21.81 17.21 14.28
C ILE A 260 20.70 17.27 13.24
N LYS A 261 19.76 18.19 13.40
CA LYS A 261 18.80 18.55 12.34
C LYS A 261 19.14 19.94 11.80
N LEU A 262 19.36 20.05 10.49
CA LEU A 262 19.56 21.34 9.84
C LEU A 262 18.22 21.89 9.38
N LEU A 263 17.64 22.81 10.15
CA LEU A 263 16.28 23.30 9.93
C LEU A 263 16.21 24.36 8.84
N SER A 264 17.15 25.31 8.85
CA SER A 264 17.19 26.38 7.85
C SER A 264 18.59 26.92 7.60
N VAL A 265 18.81 27.38 6.37
CA VAL A 265 20.00 28.12 5.94
C VAL A 265 19.54 29.37 5.20
N TYR A 266 19.89 30.55 5.72
CA TYR A 266 19.36 31.82 5.20
C TYR A 266 19.85 32.17 3.78
N ASN A 267 21.09 31.79 3.44
CA ASN A 267 21.66 32.10 2.13
C ASN A 267 21.65 30.84 1.26
N ASN A 268 20.81 30.85 0.22
CA ASN A 268 20.70 29.84 -0.84
C ASN A 268 20.51 28.39 -0.33
N PRO A 269 19.31 28.05 0.17
CA PRO A 269 19.05 26.78 0.87
C PRO A 269 19.19 25.53 -0.01
N GLU A 270 19.16 25.68 -1.34
CA GLU A 270 19.26 24.57 -2.29
C GLU A 270 20.71 24.19 -2.65
N THR A 271 21.69 25.04 -2.36
CA THR A 271 23.09 24.81 -2.79
C THR A 271 24.13 25.01 -1.70
N ASN A 272 23.77 25.63 -0.56
CA ASN A 272 24.73 25.90 0.50
C ASN A 272 24.87 24.68 1.42
N ASN A 273 25.93 23.90 1.21
CA ASN A 273 26.25 22.76 2.06
C ASN A 273 26.90 23.25 3.36
N ILE A 274 26.53 22.65 4.47
CA ILE A 274 27.22 22.81 5.75
C ILE A 274 28.12 21.60 5.94
N TYR A 275 29.41 21.86 6.17
CA TYR A 275 30.43 20.84 6.39
C TYR A 275 30.70 20.70 7.87
N PHE A 276 30.81 19.46 8.29
CA PHE A 276 31.08 19.07 9.66
C PHE A 276 32.33 18.21 9.70
N THR A 277 33.14 18.44 10.72
CA THR A 277 34.24 17.54 11.09
C THR A 277 34.11 17.20 12.56
N VAL A 278 33.97 15.92 12.88
CA VAL A 278 34.14 15.42 14.25
C VAL A 278 35.59 15.00 14.41
N THR A 279 36.29 15.55 15.40
CA THR A 279 37.69 15.22 15.69
C THR A 279 37.79 14.60 17.08
N ASN A 280 38.03 13.30 17.12
CA ASN A 280 38.29 12.52 18.34
C ASN A 280 39.79 12.58 18.69
N ASP A 281 40.12 12.34 19.95
CA ASP A 281 41.50 12.38 20.45
C ASP A 281 42.37 11.23 19.91
N TYR A 282 41.74 10.14 19.49
CA TYR A 282 42.40 8.95 18.95
C TYR A 282 41.49 8.23 17.94
N ASN A 283 42.01 7.17 17.32
CA ASN A 283 41.25 6.42 16.33
C ASN A 283 40.10 5.64 16.98
N LEU A 284 38.88 5.94 16.56
CA LEU A 284 37.65 5.27 16.98
C LEU A 284 36.90 4.73 15.77
N VAL A 285 35.99 3.78 16.02
CA VAL A 285 34.99 3.38 15.02
C VAL A 285 33.84 4.37 15.10
N ASN A 286 33.60 5.09 14.01
CA ASN A 286 32.59 6.11 13.89
C ASN A 286 31.41 5.58 13.06
N TYR A 287 30.20 5.82 13.56
CA TYR A 287 28.94 5.48 12.94
C TYR A 287 28.19 6.76 12.60
N GLY A 288 27.75 6.87 11.34
CA GLY A 288 26.93 7.97 10.87
C GLY A 288 25.72 7.48 10.09
N LEU A 289 24.55 8.03 10.40
CA LEU A 289 23.29 7.84 9.68
C LEU A 289 22.78 9.22 9.24
N LYS A 290 22.65 9.44 7.94
CA LYS A 290 22.03 10.63 7.38
C LYS A 290 20.67 10.30 6.79
N MET A 291 19.64 11.01 7.20
CA MET A 291 18.27 10.86 6.72
C MET A 291 17.75 12.15 6.08
N GLU A 292 16.86 11.98 5.11
CA GLU A 292 16.20 13.07 4.42
C GLU A 292 14.75 12.70 4.12
N SER A 293 13.87 13.70 4.12
CA SER A 293 12.48 13.47 3.75
C SER A 293 12.33 13.40 2.23
N LYS A 294 11.88 12.25 1.71
CA LYS A 294 11.65 12.00 0.29
C LYS A 294 10.23 11.53 0.02
N ASN A 295 9.75 11.78 -1.20
CA ASN A 295 8.51 11.18 -1.68
C ASN A 295 8.81 9.75 -2.12
N VAL A 296 8.16 8.78 -1.48
CA VAL A 296 8.21 7.37 -1.83
C VAL A 296 6.90 7.01 -2.51
N THR A 297 7.00 6.32 -3.64
CA THR A 297 5.86 5.80 -4.40
C THR A 297 5.88 4.28 -4.34
N LEU A 298 4.79 3.70 -3.85
CA LEU A 298 4.55 2.26 -3.86
C LEU A 298 3.48 1.94 -4.90
N SER A 299 3.79 1.04 -5.83
CA SER A 299 2.90 0.62 -6.91
C SER A 299 2.44 -0.82 -6.65
N ILE A 300 1.13 -1.04 -6.54
CA ILE A 300 0.53 -2.35 -6.27
C ILE A 300 -0.38 -2.74 -7.45
N GLY A 301 -0.07 -3.85 -8.12
CA GLY A 301 -0.92 -4.40 -9.17
C GLY A 301 -1.96 -5.39 -8.61
N ALA A 302 -3.24 -5.08 -8.80
CA ALA A 302 -4.37 -5.99 -8.54
C ALA A 302 -4.88 -6.63 -9.84
#